data_AF-A0A7Y1U624-F1
#
_entry.id   AF-A0A7Y1U624-F1
#
_cell.length_a   1.000
_cell.length_b   1.000
_cell.length_c   1.000
_cell.angle_alpha   90.00
_cell.angle_beta   90.00
_cell.angle_gamma   90.00
#
_symmetry.space_group_name_H-M   'P 1'
#
loop_
_entity.id
_entity.type
_entity.pdbx_description
1 polymer ?
#
loop_
_entity_poly.entity_id
_entity_poly.type
_entity_poly.pdbx_seq_one_letter_code
_entity_poly.pdbx_strand_id
1 'polypeptide(L)'
;MIGARGQVSNTWMFNKNLSDNGDLVDYKGTFTGGGGISVIQYLNETVGVEVGLGVNTVAQRTQGEFETFFGDDIDYVYETSVDYLEITALFKALSDGGSYFEVGPMIMLNQSETENVIDISDPDLEDDIFGTQTQRDNRVAEDFSKTLLFGVIGFGVNFDVADNLMAGVGLRLAYSFSDSVEQVTEDQYNEGDPDLGWYSTIAHTDAPLDEGEYDPVTTNAAIAGLNIALYYTIGGN
;
A
#
# COMPACT_ATOMS: atom_id res chain seq x y z
N MET A 1 13.27 4.16 -24.78
CA MET A 1 11.87 4.62 -24.80
C MET A 1 11.57 5.37 -23.52
N ILE A 2 10.68 6.35 -23.56
CA ILE A 2 10.14 7.02 -22.36
C ILE A 2 8.70 6.58 -22.21
N GLY A 3 8.28 6.26 -20.99
CA GLY A 3 6.93 5.83 -20.67
C GLY A 3 6.25 6.74 -19.66
N ALA A 4 4.94 6.92 -19.82
CA ALA A 4 4.03 7.34 -18.77
C ALA A 4 3.21 6.12 -18.33
N ARG A 5 3.01 5.95 -17.02
CA ARG A 5 2.35 4.81 -16.41
C ARG A 5 1.26 5.29 -15.47
N GLY A 6 0.14 4.56 -15.44
CA GLY A 6 -0.92 4.68 -14.46
C GLY A 6 -1.30 3.29 -13.95
N GLN A 7 -1.75 3.21 -12.70
CA GLN A 7 -2.16 1.95 -12.11
C GLN A 7 -3.39 2.12 -11.23
N VAL A 8 -4.16 1.04 -11.15
CA VAL A 8 -5.20 0.83 -10.15
C VAL A 8 -4.91 -0.51 -9.49
N SER A 9 -4.75 -0.50 -8.18
CA SER A 9 -4.23 -1.62 -7.43
C SER A 9 -5.12 -1.92 -6.24
N ASN A 10 -5.23 -3.20 -5.88
CA ASN A 10 -5.67 -3.57 -4.54
C ASN A 10 -4.43 -3.67 -3.63
N THR A 11 -4.55 -3.18 -2.41
CA THR A 11 -3.45 -3.12 -1.44
C THR A 11 -3.84 -3.78 -0.13
N TRP A 12 -2.83 -4.40 0.49
CA TRP A 12 -2.95 -5.05 1.79
C TRP A 12 -1.74 -4.73 2.65
N MET A 13 -1.97 -4.66 3.95
CA MET A 13 -0.93 -4.60 4.99
C MET A 13 -1.15 -5.79 5.92
N PHE A 14 -0.40 -6.86 5.69
CA PHE A 14 -0.52 -8.12 6.41
C PHE A 14 0.21 -8.05 7.75
N ASN A 15 -0.52 -8.28 8.83
CA ASN A 15 -0.07 -8.32 10.19
C ASN A 15 -0.89 -9.39 10.92
N LYS A 16 -0.23 -10.23 11.72
CA LYS A 16 -0.88 -11.35 12.41
C LYS A 16 -1.88 -10.88 13.47
N ASN A 17 -1.56 -9.81 14.18
CA ASN A 17 -2.43 -9.27 15.23
C ASN A 17 -3.75 -8.81 14.61
N LEU A 18 -3.71 -8.16 13.44
CA LEU A 18 -4.92 -7.82 12.71
C LEU A 18 -5.71 -9.06 12.24
N SER A 19 -5.04 -10.09 11.70
CA SER A 19 -5.75 -11.28 11.21
C SER A 19 -6.40 -12.12 12.32
N ASP A 20 -5.86 -12.07 13.53
CA ASP A 20 -6.24 -12.94 14.64
C ASP A 20 -7.27 -12.28 15.57
N ASN A 21 -7.65 -11.01 15.33
CA ASN A 21 -8.54 -10.21 16.18
C ASN A 21 -10.04 -10.52 16.06
N GLY A 22 -10.43 -11.46 15.19
CA GLY A 22 -11.82 -11.91 15.08
C GLY A 22 -12.78 -10.78 14.68
N ASP A 23 -13.89 -10.65 15.39
CA ASP A 23 -14.97 -9.71 15.05
C ASP A 23 -14.60 -8.24 15.36
N LEU A 24 -13.56 -8.00 16.18
CA LEU A 24 -13.09 -6.65 16.53
C LEU A 24 -12.41 -5.97 15.34
N VAL A 25 -11.65 -6.70 14.53
CA VAL A 25 -10.91 -6.17 13.37
C VAL A 25 -10.73 -7.25 12.32
N ASP A 26 -11.24 -7.02 11.12
CA ASP A 26 -11.02 -7.85 9.94
C ASP A 26 -10.59 -7.00 8.74
N TYR A 27 -9.87 -7.63 7.82
CA TYR A 27 -9.40 -7.04 6.58
C TYR A 27 -10.54 -6.75 5.62
N LYS A 28 -10.54 -5.53 5.08
CA LYS A 28 -11.44 -5.13 3.99
C LYS A 28 -10.64 -4.72 2.75
N GLY A 29 -11.11 -5.17 1.59
CA GLY A 29 -10.45 -4.89 0.32
C GLY A 29 -10.35 -3.39 0.05
N THR A 30 -9.16 -2.93 -0.32
CA THR A 30 -8.87 -1.49 -0.53
C THR A 30 -8.26 -1.29 -1.89
N PHE A 31 -8.80 -0.34 -2.66
CA PHE A 31 -8.30 -0.02 -3.99
C PHE A 31 -7.67 1.37 -3.99
N THR A 32 -6.44 1.43 -4.45
CA THR A 32 -5.67 2.66 -4.58
C THR A 32 -5.22 2.86 -6.02
N GLY A 33 -4.65 4.02 -6.28
CA GLY A 33 -4.11 4.38 -7.58
C GLY A 33 -2.67 4.88 -7.48
N GLY A 34 -2.02 4.92 -8.63
CA GLY A 34 -0.70 5.49 -8.74
C GLY A 34 -0.39 5.86 -10.18
N GLY A 35 0.73 6.53 -10.37
CA GLY A 35 1.19 6.90 -11.70
C GLY A 35 2.61 7.42 -11.68
N GLY A 36 3.22 7.48 -12.85
CA GLY A 36 4.60 7.91 -12.95
C GLY A 36 5.16 7.87 -14.35
N ILE A 37 6.47 8.00 -14.42
CA ILE A 37 7.25 7.96 -15.64
C ILE A 37 8.27 6.84 -15.57
N SER A 38 8.74 6.40 -16.73
CA SER A 38 9.81 5.41 -16.86
C SER A 38 10.68 5.68 -18.06
N VAL A 39 11.90 5.15 -18.00
CA VAL A 39 12.78 5.00 -19.15
C VAL A 39 13.06 3.52 -19.32
N ILE A 40 12.86 3.02 -20.54
CA ILE A 40 13.17 1.64 -20.92
C ILE A 40 14.32 1.65 -21.90
N GLN A 41 15.36 0.90 -21.60
CA GLN A 41 16.47 0.61 -22.49
C GLN A 41 16.47 -0.87 -22.85
N TYR A 42 16.26 -1.19 -24.13
CA TYR A 42 16.44 -2.54 -24.63
C TYR A 42 17.92 -2.83 -24.86
N LEU A 43 18.35 -3.98 -24.35
CA LEU A 43 19.71 -4.52 -24.54
C LEU A 43 19.77 -5.36 -25.81
N ASN A 44 18.65 -5.99 -26.17
CA ASN A 44 18.41 -6.70 -27.43
C ASN A 44 16.89 -6.71 -27.72
N GLU A 45 16.47 -7.42 -28.76
CA GLU A 45 15.06 -7.51 -29.19
C GLU A 45 14.13 -8.13 -28.14
N THR A 46 14.67 -8.91 -27.20
CA THR A 46 13.92 -9.70 -26.21
C THR A 46 14.06 -9.15 -24.79
N VAL A 47 15.11 -8.42 -24.46
CA VAL A 47 15.45 -8.07 -23.07
C VAL A 47 15.72 -6.58 -22.94
N GLY A 48 15.14 -5.96 -21.90
CA GLY A 48 15.39 -4.57 -21.54
C GLY A 48 15.42 -4.35 -20.04
N VAL A 49 15.82 -3.14 -19.68
CA VAL A 49 15.81 -2.63 -18.31
C VAL A 49 14.93 -1.39 -18.29
N GLU A 50 13.99 -1.36 -17.35
CA GLU A 50 13.13 -0.23 -17.05
C GLU A 50 13.54 0.40 -15.73
N VAL A 51 13.78 1.70 -15.73
CA VAL A 51 13.91 2.51 -14.52
C VAL A 51 12.73 3.47 -14.45
N GLY A 52 12.12 3.57 -13.27
CA GLY A 52 10.87 4.27 -13.07
C GLY A 52 10.87 5.16 -11.84
N LEU A 53 10.10 6.25 -11.94
CA LEU A 53 9.80 7.14 -10.83
C LEU A 53 8.29 7.44 -10.86
N GLY A 54 7.60 7.31 -9.73
CA GLY A 54 6.17 7.52 -9.64
C GLY A 54 5.68 7.84 -8.24
N VAL A 55 4.37 7.96 -8.11
CA VAL A 55 3.66 8.07 -6.83
C VAL A 55 2.65 6.94 -6.74
N ASN A 56 2.46 6.42 -5.53
CA ASN A 56 1.59 5.28 -5.29
C ASN A 56 1.11 5.30 -3.84
N THR A 57 -0.14 4.91 -3.60
CA THR A 57 -0.72 4.83 -2.26
C THR A 57 -0.84 3.38 -1.85
N VAL A 58 -0.36 3.03 -0.65
CA VAL A 58 -0.66 1.75 0.00
C VAL A 58 -1.68 2.04 1.09
N ALA A 59 -2.84 1.39 1.00
CA ALA A 59 -3.91 1.57 1.96
C ALA A 59 -4.44 0.24 2.49
N GLN A 60 -4.93 0.26 3.72
CA GLN A 60 -5.58 -0.88 4.34
C GLN A 60 -6.86 -0.41 5.03
N ARG A 61 -7.99 -0.91 4.55
CA ARG A 61 -9.27 -0.83 5.25
C ARG A 61 -9.40 -1.98 6.24
N THR A 62 -9.84 -1.65 7.43
CA THR A 62 -10.29 -2.62 8.42
C THR A 62 -11.77 -2.38 8.71
N GLN A 63 -12.46 -3.42 9.14
CA GLN A 63 -13.84 -3.32 9.63
C GLN A 63 -13.95 -4.12 10.92
N GLY A 64 -14.88 -3.75 11.78
CA GLY A 64 -15.06 -4.43 13.05
C GLY A 64 -16.22 -3.87 13.82
N GLU A 65 -16.33 -4.34 15.06
CA GLU A 65 -17.43 -4.05 15.98
C GLU A 65 -16.87 -3.70 17.36
N PHE A 66 -17.42 -2.65 17.99
CA PHE A 66 -17.16 -2.34 19.41
C PHE A 66 -18.44 -2.47 20.24
N GLU A 67 -18.34 -3.11 21.40
CA GLU A 67 -19.42 -3.06 22.40
C GLU A 67 -19.31 -1.76 23.20
N THR A 68 -20.36 -0.95 23.17
CA THR A 68 -20.44 0.25 24.02
C THR A 68 -20.72 -0.10 25.47
N PHE A 69 -20.49 0.86 26.38
CA PHE A 69 -20.86 0.71 27.79
C PHE A 69 -22.35 0.38 28.03
N PHE A 70 -23.23 0.65 27.07
CA PHE A 70 -24.66 0.34 27.15
C PHE A 70 -25.04 -1.02 26.54
N GLY A 71 -24.07 -1.77 26.01
CA GLY A 71 -24.26 -3.06 25.35
C GLY A 71 -24.83 -2.95 23.93
N ASP A 72 -24.73 -1.77 23.31
CA ASP A 72 -25.02 -1.58 21.89
C ASP A 72 -23.72 -1.78 21.09
N ASP A 73 -23.82 -2.51 19.98
CA ASP A 73 -22.73 -2.82 19.08
C ASP A 73 -22.55 -1.73 18.02
N ILE A 74 -21.33 -1.21 17.87
CA ILE A 74 -20.98 -0.20 16.87
C ILE A 74 -20.10 -0.83 15.79
N ASP A 75 -20.70 -1.00 14.61
CA ASP A 75 -19.98 -1.34 13.40
C ASP A 75 -19.17 -0.16 12.89
N TYR A 76 -17.95 -0.41 12.42
CA TYR A 76 -17.12 0.61 11.78
C TYR A 76 -16.36 0.09 10.56
N VAL A 77 -15.92 1.02 9.71
CA VAL A 77 -14.93 0.81 8.66
C VAL A 77 -13.89 1.90 8.79
N TYR A 78 -12.65 1.49 9.00
CA TYR A 78 -11.51 2.38 9.15
C TYR A 78 -10.55 2.21 7.98
N GLU A 79 -9.90 3.27 7.53
CA GLU A 79 -8.88 3.22 6.48
C GLU A 79 -7.62 3.92 6.94
N THR A 80 -6.50 3.21 6.84
CA THR A 80 -5.16 3.81 6.96
C THR A 80 -4.50 3.81 5.59
N SER A 81 -3.99 4.96 5.17
CA SER A 81 -3.47 5.21 3.83
C SER A 81 -2.13 5.93 3.90
N VAL A 82 -1.13 5.41 3.19
CA VAL A 82 0.21 5.98 3.12
C VAL A 82 0.59 6.24 1.66
N ASP A 83 0.94 7.49 1.37
CA ASP A 83 1.41 7.92 0.06
C ASP A 83 2.93 7.78 -0.04
N TYR A 84 3.38 7.16 -1.13
CA TYR A 84 4.79 6.90 -1.39
C TYR A 84 5.27 7.53 -2.69
N LEU A 85 6.51 8.01 -2.66
CA LEU A 85 7.33 8.19 -3.85
C LEU A 85 7.96 6.84 -4.22
N GLU A 86 7.65 6.34 -5.40
CA GLU A 86 8.05 5.02 -5.89
C GLU A 86 9.25 5.13 -6.84
N ILE A 87 10.27 4.30 -6.63
CA ILE A 87 11.42 4.13 -7.51
C ILE A 87 11.52 2.65 -7.89
N THR A 88 11.40 2.34 -9.18
CA THR A 88 11.44 0.95 -9.69
C THR A 88 12.66 0.72 -10.57
N ALA A 89 13.27 -0.45 -10.47
CA ALA A 89 14.24 -0.94 -11.45
C ALA A 89 13.85 -2.36 -11.86
N LEU A 90 13.35 -2.54 -13.09
CA LEU A 90 12.75 -3.79 -13.55
C LEU A 90 13.50 -4.33 -14.76
N PHE A 91 13.78 -5.63 -14.74
CA PHE A 91 14.14 -6.36 -15.95
C PHE A 91 12.86 -6.69 -16.71
N LYS A 92 12.87 -6.47 -18.03
CA LYS A 92 11.76 -6.78 -18.93
C LYS A 92 12.19 -7.80 -19.96
N ALA A 93 11.40 -8.85 -20.12
CA ALA A 93 11.51 -9.83 -21.19
C ALA A 93 10.30 -9.69 -22.11
N LEU A 94 10.52 -9.47 -23.41
CA LEU A 94 9.50 -9.35 -24.44
C LEU A 94 9.49 -10.59 -25.31
N SER A 95 8.28 -10.97 -25.71
CA SER A 95 8.05 -11.95 -26.76
C SER A 95 7.75 -11.24 -28.08
N ASP A 96 7.92 -11.96 -29.19
CA ASP A 96 7.66 -11.48 -30.56
C ASP A 96 6.21 -10.98 -30.77
N GLY A 97 5.27 -11.41 -29.92
CA GLY A 97 3.87 -10.99 -29.94
C GLY A 97 3.55 -9.76 -29.08
N GLY A 98 4.56 -9.04 -28.58
CA GLY A 98 4.39 -7.85 -27.73
C GLY A 98 4.04 -8.16 -26.27
N SER A 99 3.82 -9.43 -25.91
CA SER A 99 3.66 -9.82 -24.51
C SER A 99 4.98 -9.67 -23.77
N TYR A 100 4.94 -9.21 -22.54
CA TYR A 100 6.11 -8.99 -21.71
C TYR A 100 5.95 -9.60 -20.32
N PHE A 101 7.08 -9.95 -19.72
CA PHE A 101 7.24 -10.28 -18.32
C PHE A 101 8.22 -9.28 -17.69
N GLU A 102 7.98 -8.87 -16.46
CA GLU A 102 8.85 -7.96 -15.72
C GLU A 102 9.12 -8.44 -14.30
N VAL A 103 10.33 -8.20 -13.81
CA VAL A 103 10.72 -8.52 -12.43
C VAL A 103 11.81 -7.59 -11.95
N GLY A 104 11.77 -7.19 -10.69
CA GLY A 104 12.86 -6.43 -10.09
C GLY A 104 12.49 -5.77 -8.76
N PRO A 105 13.43 -5.02 -8.17
CA PRO A 105 13.19 -4.28 -6.96
C PRO A 105 12.36 -3.00 -7.19
N MET A 106 11.68 -2.60 -6.12
CA MET A 106 11.01 -1.32 -5.99
C MET A 106 11.27 -0.75 -4.59
N ILE A 107 11.57 0.53 -4.52
CA ILE A 107 11.75 1.27 -3.28
C ILE A 107 10.62 2.29 -3.18
N MET A 108 9.96 2.36 -2.03
CA MET A 108 8.90 3.31 -1.76
C MET A 108 9.33 4.19 -0.58
N LEU A 109 9.29 5.51 -0.78
CA LEU A 109 9.67 6.50 0.23
C LEU A 109 8.40 7.19 0.72
N ASN A 110 8.11 7.05 2.01
CA ASN A 110 6.90 7.60 2.63
C ASN A 110 6.88 9.12 2.48
N GLN A 111 5.74 9.68 2.07
CA GLN A 111 5.53 11.12 1.90
C GLN A 111 4.49 11.67 2.86
N SER A 112 3.45 10.90 3.16
CA SER A 112 2.38 11.27 4.10
C SER A 112 1.57 10.05 4.51
N GLU A 113 1.15 10.01 5.76
CA GLU A 113 0.17 9.06 6.28
C GLU A 113 -1.14 9.76 6.62
N THR A 114 -2.24 9.02 6.50
CA THR A 114 -3.59 9.48 6.86
C THR A 114 -4.40 8.33 7.41
N GLU A 115 -5.28 8.64 8.36
CA GLU A 115 -6.28 7.70 8.85
C GLU A 115 -7.68 8.31 8.81
N ASN A 116 -8.65 7.53 8.34
CA ASN A 116 -10.02 7.99 8.14
C ASN A 116 -11.03 6.95 8.61
N VAL A 117 -12.07 7.42 9.30
CA VAL A 117 -13.29 6.62 9.49
C VAL A 117 -14.12 6.73 8.22
N ILE A 118 -14.31 5.62 7.54
CA ILE A 118 -15.04 5.54 6.26
C ILE A 118 -16.54 5.41 6.51
N ASP A 119 -16.91 4.64 7.53
CA ASP A 119 -18.28 4.38 7.91
C ASP A 119 -18.33 4.02 9.40
N ILE A 120 -19.41 4.42 10.08
CA ILE A 120 -19.67 4.07 11.47
C ILE A 120 -21.19 4.08 11.70
N SER A 121 -21.71 3.07 12.40
CA SER A 121 -23.16 2.92 12.61
C SER A 121 -23.77 4.05 13.46
N ASP A 122 -22.98 4.63 14.36
CA ASP A 122 -23.32 5.83 15.14
C ASP A 122 -22.28 6.95 14.95
N PRO A 123 -22.51 7.89 14.01
CA PRO A 123 -21.59 8.99 13.72
C PRO A 123 -21.36 9.96 14.88
N ASP A 124 -22.28 10.03 15.85
CA ASP A 124 -22.12 10.94 17.01
C ASP A 124 -20.99 10.46 17.94
N LEU A 125 -20.55 9.20 17.80
CA LEU A 125 -19.49 8.58 18.59
C LEU A 125 -18.14 8.49 17.86
N GLU A 126 -18.04 8.96 16.61
CA GLU A 126 -16.80 8.85 15.82
C GLU A 126 -15.60 9.50 16.54
N ASP A 127 -15.77 10.76 16.95
CA ASP A 127 -14.71 11.53 17.61
C ASP A 127 -14.41 11.00 19.02
N ASP A 128 -15.38 10.37 19.69
CA ASP A 128 -15.20 9.78 21.01
C ASP A 128 -14.40 8.45 20.94
N ILE A 129 -14.58 7.68 19.87
CA ILE A 129 -13.91 6.38 19.67
C ILE A 129 -12.54 6.56 19.01
N PHE A 130 -12.48 7.31 17.90
CA PHE A 130 -11.27 7.40 17.06
C PHE A 130 -10.52 8.73 17.22
N GLY A 131 -11.09 9.71 17.93
CA GLY A 131 -10.58 11.08 17.98
C GLY A 131 -10.91 11.87 16.71
N THR A 132 -10.78 13.20 16.77
CA THR A 132 -11.00 14.10 15.61
C THR A 132 -10.00 13.82 14.48
N GLN A 133 -10.33 14.18 13.23
CA GLN A 133 -9.41 14.03 12.08
C GLN A 133 -8.02 14.62 12.35
N THR A 134 -7.95 15.83 12.91
CA THR A 134 -6.67 16.46 13.26
C THR A 134 -5.87 15.64 14.27
N GLN A 135 -6.53 14.99 15.23
CA GLN A 135 -5.84 14.11 16.18
C GLN A 135 -5.33 12.85 15.49
N ARG A 136 -6.12 12.25 14.61
CA ARG A 136 -5.72 11.07 13.82
C ARG A 136 -4.51 11.38 12.93
N ASP A 137 -4.55 12.49 12.19
CA ASP A 137 -3.46 12.93 11.32
C ASP A 137 -2.16 13.19 12.11
N ASN A 138 -2.27 13.77 13.31
CA ASN A 138 -1.10 14.00 14.17
C ASN A 138 -0.51 12.71 14.73
N ARG A 139 -1.36 11.70 15.01
CA ARG A 139 -0.95 10.40 15.52
C ARG A 139 -0.17 9.61 14.45
N VAL A 140 -0.75 9.50 13.27
CA VAL A 140 -0.22 8.61 12.22
C VAL A 140 1.08 9.09 11.56
N ALA A 141 1.46 10.37 11.76
CA ALA A 141 2.54 11.04 11.05
C ALA A 141 3.95 10.39 11.17
N GLU A 142 4.13 9.49 12.13
CA GLU A 142 5.40 8.77 12.36
C GLU A 142 5.22 7.26 12.55
N ASP A 143 4.01 6.73 12.34
CA ASP A 143 3.69 5.32 12.56
C ASP A 143 4.20 4.38 11.47
N PHE A 144 4.53 4.91 10.29
CA PHE A 144 4.88 4.09 9.14
C PHE A 144 6.34 4.24 8.74
N SER A 145 6.92 3.11 8.33
CA SER A 145 8.29 3.05 7.89
C SER A 145 8.57 4.06 6.76
N LYS A 146 9.59 4.91 6.96
CA LYS A 146 9.99 5.95 5.99
C LYS A 146 10.41 5.38 4.64
N THR A 147 10.81 4.11 4.60
CA THR A 147 11.26 3.44 3.39
C THR A 147 10.81 2.00 3.40
N LEU A 148 10.18 1.58 2.30
CA LEU A 148 9.83 0.20 2.05
C LEU A 148 10.60 -0.37 0.87
N LEU A 149 11.03 -1.63 1.00
CA LEU A 149 11.65 -2.39 -0.07
C LEU A 149 10.70 -3.50 -0.54
N PHE A 150 10.43 -3.50 -1.84
CA PHE A 150 9.55 -4.46 -2.49
C PHE A 150 10.25 -5.28 -3.55
N GLY A 151 9.78 -6.51 -3.71
CA GLY A 151 9.99 -7.31 -4.91
C GLY A 151 8.77 -7.19 -5.80
N VAL A 152 9.00 -6.95 -7.10
CA VAL A 152 7.95 -6.78 -8.09
C VAL A 152 8.05 -7.88 -9.13
N ILE A 153 6.90 -8.45 -9.50
CA ILE A 153 6.72 -9.28 -10.70
C ILE A 153 5.52 -8.76 -11.48
N GLY A 154 5.56 -8.88 -12.81
CA GLY A 154 4.45 -8.47 -13.65
C GLY A 154 4.47 -9.14 -15.00
N PHE A 155 3.32 -9.11 -15.66
CA PHE A 155 3.14 -9.59 -17.02
C PHE A 155 2.11 -8.73 -17.73
N GLY A 156 2.27 -8.55 -19.03
CA GLY A 156 1.35 -7.73 -19.80
C GLY A 156 1.56 -7.87 -21.30
N VAL A 157 0.88 -7.01 -22.04
CA VAL A 157 0.99 -6.94 -23.50
C VAL A 157 1.16 -5.49 -23.90
N ASN A 158 2.15 -5.25 -24.75
CA ASN A 158 2.31 -4.00 -25.47
C ASN A 158 1.78 -4.14 -26.89
N PHE A 159 1.16 -3.09 -27.39
CA PHE A 159 0.68 -3.01 -28.76
C PHE A 159 0.97 -1.63 -29.34
N ASP A 160 1.30 -1.60 -30.63
CA ASP A 160 1.55 -0.36 -31.35
C ASP A 160 0.24 0.40 -31.56
N VAL A 161 0.26 1.68 -31.22
CA VAL A 161 -0.88 2.60 -31.41
C VAL A 161 -0.64 3.49 -32.63
N ALA A 162 0.59 3.94 -32.80
CA ALA A 162 1.05 4.73 -33.94
C ALA A 162 2.56 4.58 -34.10
N ASP A 163 3.12 5.17 -35.16
CA ASP A 163 4.56 5.20 -35.37
C ASP A 163 5.26 5.85 -34.16
N ASN A 164 6.12 5.08 -33.49
CA ASN A 164 6.84 5.45 -32.25
C ASN A 164 5.99 5.58 -30.99
N LEU A 165 4.72 5.16 -31.00
CA LEU A 165 3.84 5.16 -29.83
C LEU A 165 3.27 3.76 -29.58
N MET A 166 3.56 3.23 -28.38
CA MET A 166 3.04 1.95 -27.91
C MET A 166 2.15 2.18 -26.69
N ALA A 167 1.13 1.36 -26.54
CA ALA A 167 0.37 1.24 -25.30
C ALA A 167 0.62 -0.13 -24.67
N GLY A 168 0.64 -0.17 -23.34
CA GLY A 168 0.82 -1.38 -22.55
C GLY A 168 -0.33 -1.55 -21.57
N VAL A 169 -0.79 -2.78 -21.41
CA VAL A 169 -1.68 -3.18 -20.31
C VAL A 169 -1.10 -4.43 -19.67
N GLY A 170 -1.01 -4.45 -18.35
CA GLY A 170 -0.45 -5.57 -17.61
C GLY A 170 -0.95 -5.67 -16.19
N LEU A 171 -0.66 -6.81 -15.57
CA LEU A 171 -0.86 -7.05 -14.15
C LEU A 171 0.50 -7.03 -13.46
N ARG A 172 0.55 -6.41 -12.29
CA ARG A 172 1.74 -6.34 -11.44
C ARG A 172 1.38 -6.78 -10.03
N LEU A 173 2.28 -7.56 -9.42
CA LEU A 173 2.25 -7.91 -8.02
C LEU A 173 3.54 -7.40 -7.37
N ALA A 174 3.42 -6.78 -6.21
CA ALA A 174 4.54 -6.37 -5.38
C ALA A 174 4.32 -6.83 -3.94
N TYR A 175 5.40 -7.24 -3.28
CA TYR A 175 5.39 -7.65 -1.87
C TYR A 175 6.57 -7.00 -1.14
N SER A 176 6.32 -6.43 0.04
CA SER A 176 7.35 -5.78 0.86
C SER A 176 8.15 -6.83 1.64
N PHE A 177 9.47 -6.63 1.70
CA PHE A 177 10.35 -7.42 2.55
C PHE A 177 10.76 -6.67 3.83
N SER A 178 10.47 -5.36 3.87
CA SER A 178 10.60 -4.52 5.06
C SER A 178 9.28 -4.48 5.81
N ASP A 179 9.38 -4.18 7.11
CA ASP A 179 8.24 -3.78 7.92
C ASP A 179 7.60 -2.50 7.34
N SER A 180 6.28 -2.42 7.34
CA SER A 180 5.57 -1.23 6.90
C SER A 180 5.20 -0.29 8.03
N VAL A 181 5.09 -0.81 9.25
CA VAL A 181 4.81 -0.04 10.45
C VAL A 181 6.12 0.14 11.21
N GLU A 182 6.35 1.33 11.77
CA GLU A 182 7.51 1.59 12.63
C GLU A 182 7.33 0.82 13.94
N GLN A 183 8.40 0.18 14.40
CA GLN A 183 8.38 -0.58 15.64
C GLN A 183 8.31 0.38 16.84
N VAL A 184 7.22 0.32 17.59
CA VAL A 184 7.07 1.05 18.86
C VAL A 184 7.89 0.33 19.94
N THR A 185 8.22 0.98 21.06
CA THR A 185 8.78 0.28 22.23
C THR A 185 7.69 -0.02 23.25
N GLU A 186 7.87 -1.07 24.06
CA GLU A 186 6.93 -1.41 25.14
C GLU A 186 6.72 -0.25 26.11
N ASP A 187 7.76 0.54 26.39
CA ASP A 187 7.66 1.74 27.23
C ASP A 187 6.78 2.82 26.59
N GLN A 188 6.95 3.08 25.28
CA GLN A 188 6.08 4.02 24.55
C GLN A 188 4.63 3.55 24.52
N TYR A 189 4.41 2.26 24.30
CA TYR A 189 3.07 1.67 24.32
C TYR A 189 2.41 1.78 25.70
N ASN A 190 3.13 1.41 26.77
CA ASN A 190 2.62 1.37 28.14
C ASN A 190 2.50 2.75 28.81
N GLU A 191 3.29 3.74 28.40
CA GLU A 191 3.12 5.13 28.83
C GLU A 191 1.85 5.76 28.23
N GLY A 192 1.16 5.03 27.34
CA GLY A 192 -0.05 5.47 26.66
C GLY A 192 0.27 6.61 25.72
N ASP A 193 1.33 6.46 24.91
CA ASP A 193 1.73 7.46 23.93
C ASP A 193 0.49 7.86 23.11
N PRO A 194 -0.07 9.06 23.35
CA PRO A 194 -1.36 9.46 22.77
C PRO A 194 -1.26 9.70 21.27
N ASP A 195 -0.06 9.51 20.72
CA ASP A 195 0.35 9.80 19.37
C ASP A 195 0.40 8.53 18.49
N LEU A 196 0.02 7.32 18.95
CA LEU A 196 -0.14 6.18 18.03
C LEU A 196 -1.48 6.23 17.30
N GLY A 197 -1.44 5.99 16.00
CA GLY A 197 -2.59 5.79 15.14
C GLY A 197 -3.28 4.46 15.42
N TRP A 198 -4.49 4.33 14.90
CA TRP A 198 -5.33 3.15 15.13
C TRP A 198 -4.67 1.88 14.58
N TYR A 199 -4.18 1.93 13.34
CA TYR A 199 -3.55 0.76 12.72
C TYR A 199 -2.25 0.35 13.44
N SER A 200 -1.44 1.33 13.81
CA SER A 200 -0.18 1.11 14.54
C SER A 200 -0.44 0.47 15.90
N THR A 201 -1.46 0.93 16.61
CA THR A 201 -1.90 0.33 17.89
C THR A 201 -2.24 -1.15 17.72
N ILE A 202 -3.07 -1.50 16.73
CA ILE A 202 -3.46 -2.90 16.51
C ILE A 202 -2.25 -3.76 16.08
N ALA A 203 -1.39 -3.22 15.22
CA ALA A 203 -0.22 -3.94 14.71
C ALA A 203 0.78 -4.36 15.81
N HIS A 204 0.70 -3.73 17.00
CA HIS A 204 1.58 -3.96 18.15
C HIS A 204 0.87 -4.57 19.38
N THR A 205 -0.39 -5.01 19.25
CA THR A 205 -1.17 -5.57 20.37
C THR A 205 -1.63 -6.97 20.03
N ASP A 206 -1.32 -7.98 20.86
CA ASP A 206 -1.78 -9.36 20.62
C ASP A 206 -3.30 -9.44 20.60
N ALA A 207 -3.84 -10.41 19.87
CA ALA A 207 -5.27 -10.63 19.83
C ALA A 207 -5.76 -11.44 21.04
N PRO A 208 -6.97 -11.16 21.59
CA PRO A 208 -7.88 -10.09 21.18
C PRO A 208 -7.49 -8.73 21.80
N LEU A 209 -7.71 -7.64 21.07
CA LEU A 209 -7.27 -6.27 21.42
C LEU A 209 -7.71 -5.77 22.80
N ASP A 210 -8.85 -6.23 23.31
CA ASP A 210 -9.44 -5.83 24.58
C ASP A 210 -8.70 -6.41 25.80
N GLU A 211 -7.99 -7.52 25.62
CA GLU A 211 -7.16 -8.17 26.64
C GLU A 211 -5.68 -8.26 26.25
N GLY A 212 -5.33 -7.76 25.06
CA GLY A 212 -4.04 -7.93 24.41
C GLY A 212 -2.90 -7.22 25.13
N GLU A 213 -1.80 -7.95 25.34
CA GLU A 213 -0.53 -7.37 25.75
C GLU A 213 0.23 -6.83 24.52
N TYR A 214 1.21 -5.98 24.77
CA TYR A 214 2.12 -5.49 23.74
C TYR A 214 2.84 -6.67 23.04
N ASP A 215 2.58 -6.86 21.75
CA ASP A 215 3.21 -7.87 20.88
C ASP A 215 3.59 -7.24 19.53
N PRO A 216 4.83 -6.74 19.38
CA PRO A 216 5.29 -6.13 18.14
C PRO A 216 5.46 -7.18 17.05
N VAL A 217 4.56 -7.17 16.06
CA VAL A 217 4.65 -8.07 14.89
C VAL A 217 4.91 -7.27 13.62
N THR A 218 5.79 -7.79 12.78
CA THR A 218 6.09 -7.19 11.48
C THR A 218 4.85 -7.12 10.60
N THR A 219 4.65 -5.95 9.98
CA THR A 219 3.62 -5.74 8.97
C THR A 219 4.25 -5.76 7.58
N ASN A 220 3.75 -6.60 6.66
CA ASN A 220 4.21 -6.60 5.28
C ASN A 220 3.12 -6.12 4.34
N ALA A 221 3.48 -5.19 3.45
CA ALA A 221 2.58 -4.67 2.44
C ALA A 221 2.59 -5.52 1.17
N ALA A 222 1.43 -5.66 0.54
CA ALA A 222 1.28 -6.25 -0.78
C ALA A 222 0.42 -5.37 -1.69
N ILE A 223 0.75 -5.36 -2.97
CA ILE A 223 0.08 -4.57 -4.00
C ILE A 223 -0.17 -5.49 -5.19
N ALA A 224 -1.42 -5.60 -5.64
CA ALA A 224 -1.75 -6.32 -6.86
C ALA A 224 -2.65 -5.44 -7.73
N GLY A 225 -2.21 -5.11 -8.95
CA GLY A 225 -2.89 -4.09 -9.73
C GLY A 225 -2.75 -4.20 -11.23
N LEU A 226 -3.71 -3.55 -11.89
CA LEU A 226 -3.69 -3.30 -13.33
C LEU A 226 -2.81 -2.09 -13.60
N ASN A 227 -1.84 -2.27 -14.49
CA ASN A 227 -0.96 -1.24 -14.98
C ASN A 227 -1.31 -0.91 -16.43
N ILE A 228 -1.42 0.38 -16.72
CA ILE A 228 -1.60 0.92 -18.07
C ILE A 228 -0.42 1.84 -18.35
N ALA A 229 0.16 1.72 -19.55
CA ALA A 229 1.32 2.49 -19.94
C ALA A 229 1.20 3.04 -21.36
N LEU A 230 1.82 4.19 -21.59
CA LEU A 230 2.07 4.74 -22.92
C LEU A 230 3.57 4.94 -23.07
N TYR A 231 4.15 4.39 -24.12
CA TYR A 231 5.58 4.46 -24.40
C TYR A 231 5.85 5.19 -25.71
N TYR A 232 6.79 6.13 -25.65
CA TYR A 232 7.30 6.84 -26.82
C TYR A 232 8.74 6.41 -27.12
N THR A 233 8.99 6.02 -28.37
CA THR A 233 10.32 5.65 -28.85
C THR A 233 11.06 6.89 -29.34
N ILE A 234 12.23 7.16 -28.75
CA ILE A 234 13.09 8.28 -29.14
C ILE A 234 14.16 7.75 -30.08
N GLY A 235 14.14 8.24 -31.32
CA GLY A 235 15.01 7.76 -32.39
C GLY A 235 14.42 6.49 -33.01
N GLY A 236 13.75 6.65 -34.16
CA GLY A 236 13.25 5.52 -34.93
C GLY A 236 14.42 4.67 -35.44
N ASN A 237 14.20 3.37 -35.48
CA ASN A 237 14.83 2.54 -36.51
C ASN A 237 13.90 2.54 -37.72
#